data_AF-A0A358DTV6-F1
#
_entry.id   AF-A0A358DTV6-F1
#
_cell.length_a   1.000
_cell.length_b   1.000
_cell.length_c   1.000
_cell.angle_alpha   90.00
_cell.angle_beta   90.00
_cell.angle_gamma   90.00
#
_symmetry.space_group_name_H-M   'P 1'
#
loop_
_entity.id
_entity.type
_entity.pdbx_description
1 polymer ?
#
loop_
_entity_poly.entity_id
_entity_poly.type
_entity_poly.pdbx_seq_one_letter_code
_entity_poly.pdbx_strand_id
1 'polypeptide(L)'
;EACDDGNDDSTDDCTAACQPAQCGDGFLHSGVEECDDGNNINTDACLNACIPATCGDDYVQQDVEECDDGDRNDGDGCSADC
;
A
#
# COMPACT_ATOMS: atom_id res chain seq x y z
N GLU A 1 2.18 17.30 -20.61
CA GLU A 1 2.75 16.53 -19.49
C GLU A 1 2.73 15.04 -19.80
N ALA A 2 3.25 14.18 -18.91
CA ALA A 2 3.14 12.72 -19.06
C ALA A 2 1.73 12.21 -18.71
N CYS A 3 1.02 12.94 -17.86
CA CYS A 3 -0.36 12.74 -17.46
C CYS A 3 -0.99 14.15 -17.35
N ASP A 4 -2.10 14.40 -18.03
CA ASP A 4 -2.92 15.62 -17.94
C ASP A 4 -4.37 15.15 -18.11
N ASP A 5 -5.13 15.20 -17.03
CA ASP A 5 -6.51 14.75 -16.93
C ASP A 5 -7.50 15.94 -16.84
N GLY A 6 -6.99 17.17 -16.92
CA GLY A 6 -7.77 18.39 -16.99
C GLY A 6 -8.39 18.85 -15.68
N ASN A 7 -7.90 18.38 -14.52
CA ASN A 7 -8.30 18.87 -13.20
C ASN A 7 -7.06 19.22 -12.33
N ASP A 8 -7.30 19.81 -11.15
CA ASP A 8 -6.27 20.14 -10.15
C ASP A 8 -6.36 19.23 -8.91
N ASP A 9 -6.92 18.03 -9.07
CA ASP A 9 -6.95 16.98 -8.05
C ASP A 9 -5.60 16.26 -8.03
N SER A 10 -5.20 15.80 -6.86
CA SER A 10 -4.00 14.96 -6.70
C SER A 10 -4.34 13.63 -6.04
N THR A 11 -5.60 13.22 -6.11
CA THR A 11 -6.12 11.98 -5.52
C THR A 11 -6.77 11.09 -6.57
N ASP A 12 -6.48 11.32 -7.85
CA ASP A 12 -6.89 10.50 -8.98
C ASP A 12 -5.69 9.99 -9.79
N ASP A 13 -5.89 9.57 -11.05
CA ASP A 13 -4.81 9.03 -11.89
C ASP A 13 -3.66 10.03 -12.12
N CYS A 14 -3.92 11.32 -11.91
CA CYS A 14 -3.01 12.42 -12.13
C CYS A 14 -2.86 13.31 -10.90
N THR A 15 -1.68 13.89 -10.73
CA THR A 15 -1.48 14.95 -9.75
C THR A 15 -1.73 16.32 -10.38
N ALA A 16 -2.01 17.34 -9.57
CA ALA A 16 -2.08 18.74 -10.02
C ALA A 16 -0.75 19.28 -10.60
N ALA A 17 0.36 18.56 -10.41
CA ALA A 17 1.64 18.83 -11.07
C ALA A 17 1.77 18.11 -12.42
N CYS A 18 0.68 17.49 -12.88
CA CYS A 18 0.56 16.71 -14.09
C CYS A 18 1.66 15.63 -14.18
N GLN A 19 1.87 14.98 -13.04
CA GLN A 19 2.63 13.75 -12.88
C GLN A 19 1.65 12.60 -12.65
N PRO A 20 1.93 11.38 -13.14
CA PRO A 20 1.11 10.23 -12.80
C PRO A 20 1.13 9.99 -11.28
N ALA A 21 0.02 9.48 -10.75
CA ALA A 21 -0.08 8.95 -9.40
C ALA A 21 1.08 8.00 -9.08
N GLN A 22 1.68 8.13 -7.91
CA GLN A 22 2.79 7.30 -7.46
C GLN A 22 2.58 6.86 -6.03
N CYS A 23 2.75 5.55 -5.81
CA CYS A 23 2.73 4.98 -4.49
C CYS A 23 3.80 5.58 -3.57
N GLY A 24 3.38 6.02 -2.38
CA GLY A 24 4.24 6.62 -1.38
C GLY A 24 4.51 8.12 -1.64
N ASP A 25 3.66 8.78 -2.42
CA ASP A 25 3.71 10.23 -2.64
C ASP A 25 2.91 11.02 -1.58
N GLY A 26 2.21 10.30 -0.70
CA GLY A 26 1.45 10.85 0.43
C GLY A 26 0.01 11.21 0.07
N PHE A 27 -0.46 10.88 -1.13
CA PHE A 27 -1.82 11.13 -1.58
C PHE A 27 -2.47 9.83 -1.97
N LEU A 28 -3.61 9.49 -1.35
CA LEU A 28 -4.39 8.32 -1.73
C LEU A 28 -5.09 8.55 -3.07
N HIS A 29 -4.59 7.92 -4.14
CA HIS A 29 -5.13 7.99 -5.50
C HIS A 29 -6.24 6.95 -5.72
N SER A 30 -7.49 7.40 -5.62
CA SER A 30 -8.67 6.53 -5.66
C SER A 30 -8.77 5.76 -6.98
N GLY A 31 -8.66 4.43 -6.92
CA GLY A 31 -8.75 3.55 -8.08
C GLY A 31 -7.41 3.23 -8.73
N VAL A 32 -6.33 3.88 -8.30
CA VAL A 32 -4.94 3.51 -8.61
C VAL A 32 -4.36 2.69 -7.47
N GLU A 33 -4.66 3.05 -6.23
CA GLU A 33 -4.14 2.44 -5.01
C GLU A 33 -5.21 2.30 -3.93
N GLU A 34 -4.98 1.35 -3.02
CA GLU A 34 -5.87 1.04 -1.91
C GLU A 34 -5.41 1.67 -0.58
N CYS A 35 -4.13 2.03 -0.49
CA CYS A 35 -3.53 2.79 0.60
C CYS A 35 -2.34 3.63 0.09
N ASP A 36 -2.00 4.70 0.80
CA ASP A 36 -0.72 5.43 0.68
C ASP A 36 -0.39 5.98 2.07
N ASP A 37 0.77 5.62 2.61
CA ASP A 37 1.26 6.11 3.91
C ASP A 37 2.46 7.08 3.78
N GLY A 38 2.70 7.56 2.57
CA GLY A 38 3.74 8.52 2.20
C GLY A 38 5.15 7.95 2.24
N ASN A 39 5.30 6.63 2.24
CA ASN A 39 6.61 6.01 2.30
C ASN A 39 6.70 4.75 1.42
N ASN A 40 7.90 4.16 1.37
CA ASN A 40 8.22 3.00 0.54
C ASN A 40 8.74 1.84 1.41
N ILE A 41 8.00 1.50 2.45
CA ILE A 41 8.30 0.44 3.41
C ILE A 41 7.20 -0.64 3.25
N ASN A 42 7.53 -1.89 3.55
CA ASN A 42 6.59 -3.03 3.50
C ASN A 42 6.26 -3.56 4.90
N THR A 43 6.80 -2.92 5.93
CA THR A 43 6.71 -3.38 7.33
C THR A 43 5.76 -2.50 8.15
N ASP A 44 4.90 -1.79 7.46
CA ASP A 44 3.83 -0.89 7.91
C ASP A 44 2.53 -1.26 7.20
N ALA A 45 1.44 -0.60 7.58
CA ALA A 45 0.10 -0.97 7.14
C ALA A 45 -0.15 -0.82 5.62
N CYS A 46 0.75 -0.16 4.89
CA CYS A 46 0.66 0.00 3.44
C CYS A 46 1.96 -0.48 2.78
N LEU A 47 1.85 -1.45 1.87
CA LEU A 47 3.02 -1.96 1.16
C LEU A 47 3.48 -0.96 0.07
N ASN A 48 4.71 -1.12 -0.40
CA ASN A 48 5.28 -0.46 -1.58
C ASN A 48 4.47 -0.65 -2.87
N ALA A 49 3.57 -1.64 -2.89
CA ALA A 49 2.64 -1.86 -4.00
C ALA A 49 1.32 -1.09 -3.83
N CYS A 50 1.22 -0.25 -2.80
CA CYS A 50 0.04 0.51 -2.40
C CYS A 50 -1.22 -0.34 -2.24
N ILE A 51 -1.00 -1.50 -1.65
CA ILE A 51 -2.01 -2.40 -1.15
C ILE A 51 -1.89 -2.47 0.37
N PRO A 52 -3.01 -2.61 1.11
CA PRO A 52 -2.96 -2.79 2.54
C PRO A 52 -2.16 -4.05 2.85
N ALA A 53 -1.34 -3.96 3.89
CA ALA A 53 -0.61 -5.12 4.36
C ALA A 53 -1.58 -6.16 4.91
N THR A 54 -1.30 -7.44 4.68
CA THR A 54 -2.18 -8.53 5.08
C THR A 54 -1.38 -9.75 5.50
N CYS A 55 -1.80 -10.40 6.59
CA CYS A 55 -1.33 -11.71 7.02
C CYS A 55 -1.13 -12.69 5.85
N GLY A 56 0.09 -13.21 5.72
CA GLY A 56 0.56 -14.08 4.65
C GLY A 56 1.11 -13.33 3.44
N ASP A 57 1.60 -12.10 3.62
CA ASP A 57 2.22 -11.27 2.57
C ASP A 57 3.76 -11.29 2.60
N ASP A 58 4.35 -12.20 3.38
CA ASP A 58 5.79 -12.40 3.60
C ASP A 58 6.50 -11.27 4.37
N TYR A 59 5.78 -10.24 4.81
CA TYR A 59 6.30 -9.17 5.63
C TYR A 59 5.73 -9.27 7.03
N VAL A 60 6.44 -8.77 8.05
CA VAL A 60 5.87 -8.62 9.40
C VAL A 60 5.70 -7.14 9.63
N GLN A 61 4.46 -6.69 9.75
CA GLN A 61 4.17 -5.27 9.91
C GLN A 61 3.97 -4.91 11.38
N GLN A 62 4.84 -4.05 11.89
CA GLN A 62 4.82 -3.69 13.31
C GLN A 62 3.51 -2.97 13.65
N ASP A 63 2.87 -3.38 14.75
CA ASP A 63 1.56 -2.87 15.21
C ASP A 63 0.35 -3.24 14.32
N VAL A 64 0.55 -4.05 13.28
CA VAL A 64 -0.51 -4.65 12.46
C VAL A 64 -0.61 -6.16 12.74
N GLU A 65 0.53 -6.84 12.81
CA GLU A 65 0.65 -8.27 13.07
C GLU A 65 1.94 -8.58 13.84
N GLU A 66 1.93 -9.63 14.68
CA GLU A 66 3.12 -10.03 15.45
C GLU A 66 4.02 -11.03 14.70
N CYS A 67 3.52 -11.61 13.60
CA CYS A 67 4.13 -12.70 12.86
C CYS A 67 3.49 -12.84 11.48
N ASP A 68 4.25 -13.33 10.50
CA ASP A 68 3.82 -13.70 9.15
C ASP A 68 4.76 -14.84 8.69
N ASP A 69 4.20 -15.97 8.27
CA ASP A 69 4.95 -17.12 7.75
C ASP A 69 4.74 -17.37 6.25
N GLY A 70 4.22 -16.36 5.54
CA GLY A 70 4.00 -16.36 4.10
C GLY A 70 2.69 -17.02 3.67
N ASP A 71 1.85 -17.46 4.60
CA ASP A 71 0.52 -17.97 4.29
C ASP A 71 -0.52 -17.71 5.42
N ARG A 72 -1.70 -18.35 5.30
CA ARG A 72 -2.81 -18.24 6.28
C ARG A 72 -3.20 -19.60 6.82
N ASN A 73 -2.24 -20.51 6.95
CA ASN A 73 -2.47 -21.81 7.55
C ASN A 73 -2.26 -21.73 9.06
N ASP A 74 -3.05 -22.50 9.81
CA ASP A 74 -2.88 -22.58 11.26
C ASP A 74 -1.87 -23.68 11.61
N GLY A 75 -0.84 -23.30 12.38
CA GLY A 75 0.01 -24.24 13.11
C GLY A 75 1.27 -24.71 12.38
N ASP A 76 1.68 -24.04 11.31
CA ASP A 76 2.96 -24.21 10.60
C ASP A 76 3.98 -23.10 10.86
N GLY A 77 3.60 -22.05 11.57
CA GLY A 77 4.54 -21.06 12.12
C GLY A 77 3.79 -19.93 12.79
N CYS A 78 2.93 -19.29 12.01
CA CYS A 78 1.98 -18.29 12.42
C CYS A 78 0.58 -18.88 12.57
N SER A 79 -0.34 -18.09 13.13
CA SER A 79 -1.77 -18.37 12.97
C SER A 79 -2.28 -17.65 11.72
N ALA A 80 -3.35 -18.17 11.13
CA ALA A 80 -4.03 -17.56 9.99
C ALA A 80 -4.55 -16.14 10.24
N ASP A 81 -4.65 -15.76 11.53
CA ASP A 81 -5.13 -14.46 11.98
C ASP A 81 -4.01 -13.43 12.23
N CYS A 82 -2.72 -13.82 12.17
CA CYS A 82 -1.55 -12.98 12.49
C CYS A 82 -1.78 -11.98 13.67
#